data_AF-A0A972R849-F1
#
_entry.id   AF-A0A972R849-F1
#
_cell.length_a   1.000
_cell.length_b   1.000
_cell.length_c   1.000
_cell.angle_alpha   90.00
_cell.angle_beta   90.00
_cell.angle_gamma   90.00
#
_symmetry.space_group_name_H-M   'P 1'
#
loop_
_entity.id
_entity.type
_entity.pdbx_description
1 polymer ?
#
loop_
_entity_poly.entity_id
_entity_poly.type
_entity_poly.pdbx_seq_one_letter_code
_entity_poly.pdbx_strand_id
1 'polypeptide(L)'
;MNKPETSVELRSFRLSDAVRLAFLANNKKIWVNPRDGFPLPCSLKDAEIFIDNCMKKKPQTVFAILFDKELRGSIGLFKKEDVFDKAVYKNGKFVDEIRFALINTPK
;
A
#
# COMPACT_ATOMS: atom_id res chain seq x y z
N MET A 1 29.48 -14.47 -16.91
CA MET A 1 28.15 -13.84 -17.10
C MET A 1 27.96 -12.86 -15.95
N ASN A 2 27.95 -11.56 -16.23
CA ASN A 2 27.63 -10.55 -15.22
C ASN A 2 26.12 -10.62 -14.94
N LYS A 3 25.73 -10.88 -13.69
CA LYS A 3 24.34 -10.75 -13.26
C LYS A 3 23.95 -9.28 -13.46
N PRO A 4 22.79 -8.96 -14.06
CA PRO A 4 22.31 -7.59 -14.05
C PRO A 4 22.18 -7.14 -12.59
N GLU A 5 22.72 -5.97 -12.25
CA GLU A 5 22.52 -5.37 -10.94
C GLU A 5 21.04 -5.01 -10.81
N THR A 6 20.28 -5.87 -10.14
CA THR A 6 18.88 -5.61 -9.78
C THR A 6 18.85 -4.63 -8.62
N SER A 7 18.07 -3.56 -8.75
CA SER A 7 17.95 -2.50 -7.74
C SER A 7 16.54 -2.43 -7.16
N VAL A 8 16.45 -2.25 -5.84
CA VAL A 8 15.18 -2.01 -5.13
C VAL A 8 15.27 -0.65 -4.44
N GLU A 9 14.27 0.19 -4.64
CA GLU A 9 14.21 1.53 -4.07
C GLU A 9 12.84 1.77 -3.40
N LEU A 10 12.88 2.42 -2.23
CA LEU A 10 11.70 3.01 -1.60
C LEU A 10 11.79 4.53 -1.72
N ARG A 11 10.71 5.15 -2.24
CA ARG A 11 10.62 6.60 -2.35
C ARG A 11 9.20 7.11 -2.16
N SER A 12 9.05 8.42 -1.98
CA SER A 12 7.76 9.09 -2.11
C SER A 12 7.16 8.84 -3.48
N PHE A 13 5.84 8.71 -3.52
CA PHE A 13 5.10 8.64 -4.77
C PHE A 13 5.29 9.90 -5.61
N ARG A 14 5.16 9.74 -6.92
CA ARG A 14 5.07 10.82 -7.91
C ARG A 14 3.77 10.66 -8.67
N LEU A 15 3.16 11.75 -9.15
CA LEU A 15 1.95 11.65 -9.96
C LEU A 15 2.14 10.81 -11.24
N SER A 16 3.37 10.78 -11.79
CA SER A 16 3.74 9.92 -12.90
C SER A 16 3.56 8.42 -12.62
N ASP A 17 3.53 8.02 -11.35
CA ASP A 17 3.30 6.62 -10.95
C ASP A 17 1.84 6.18 -11.15
N ALA A 18 0.90 7.12 -11.33
CA ALA A 18 -0.54 6.84 -11.37
C ALA A 18 -0.93 5.86 -12.48
N VAL A 19 -0.35 6.01 -13.66
CA VAL A 19 -0.62 5.11 -14.81
C VAL A 19 -0.21 3.67 -14.47
N ARG A 20 1.01 3.50 -13.95
CA ARG A 20 1.51 2.17 -13.58
C ARG A 20 0.76 1.59 -12.38
N LEU A 21 0.40 2.43 -11.42
CA LEU A 21 -0.39 2.04 -10.26
C LEU A 21 -1.78 1.56 -10.65
N ALA A 22 -2.50 2.28 -11.51
CA ALA A 22 -3.81 1.87 -12.01
C ALA A 22 -3.73 0.52 -12.76
N PHE A 23 -2.69 0.32 -13.58
CA PHE A 23 -2.43 -0.96 -14.23
C PHE A 23 -2.24 -2.11 -13.22
N LEU A 24 -1.41 -1.89 -12.19
CA LEU A 24 -1.18 -2.89 -11.15
C LEU A 24 -2.44 -3.16 -10.31
N ALA A 25 -3.20 -2.12 -9.96
CA ALA A 25 -4.43 -2.22 -9.17
C ALA A 25 -5.54 -3.00 -9.90
N ASN A 26 -5.57 -2.96 -11.24
CA ASN A 26 -6.51 -3.73 -12.05
C ASN A 26 -6.10 -5.19 -12.26
N ASN A 27 -4.91 -5.60 -11.81
CA ASN A 27 -4.54 -7.01 -11.84
C ASN A 27 -5.31 -7.75 -10.75
N LYS A 28 -6.25 -8.63 -11.13
CA LYS A 28 -7.08 -9.40 -10.18
C LYS A 28 -6.27 -10.18 -9.14
N LYS A 29 -5.05 -10.65 -9.47
CA LYS A 29 -4.16 -11.35 -8.53
C LYS A 29 -3.59 -10.42 -7.45
N ILE A 30 -3.51 -9.12 -7.75
CA ILE A 30 -3.06 -8.08 -6.82
C ILE A 30 -4.27 -7.52 -6.05
N TRP A 31 -5.41 -7.30 -6.73
CA TRP A 31 -6.60 -6.66 -6.17
C TRP A 31 -7.23 -7.40 -4.97
N VAL A 32 -7.00 -8.70 -4.82
CA VAL A 32 -7.47 -9.47 -3.66
C VAL A 32 -6.75 -9.12 -2.34
N ASN A 33 -5.67 -8.35 -2.39
CA ASN A 33 -4.76 -8.10 -1.27
C ASN A 33 -4.89 -6.71 -0.61
N PRO A 34 -5.26 -5.62 -1.32
CA PRO A 34 -5.61 -4.35 -0.68
C PRO A 34 -6.75 -4.48 0.33
N ARG A 35 -6.64 -3.73 1.43
CA ARG A 35 -7.73 -3.54 2.40
C ARG A 35 -8.80 -2.66 1.75
N ASP A 36 -9.96 -3.22 1.37
CA ASP A 36 -11.24 -2.61 0.92
C ASP A 36 -11.20 -1.21 0.25
N GLY A 37 -10.13 -0.87 -0.45
CA GLY A 37 -9.79 0.54 -0.69
C GLY A 37 -9.53 0.92 -2.14
N PHE A 38 -9.38 -0.03 -3.06
CA PHE A 38 -9.23 0.26 -4.49
C PHE A 38 -10.46 -0.18 -5.26
N PRO A 39 -11.11 0.71 -6.04
CA PRO A 39 -12.17 0.30 -6.94
C PRO A 39 -11.65 -0.69 -7.98
N LEU A 40 -12.52 -1.60 -8.42
CA LEU A 40 -12.27 -2.47 -9.57
C LEU A 40 -13.40 -2.28 -10.60
N PRO A 41 -13.11 -1.71 -11.80
CA PRO A 41 -11.80 -1.27 -12.26
C PRO A 41 -11.28 -0.02 -11.54
N CYS A 42 -9.96 0.04 -11.32
CA CYS A 42 -9.25 1.22 -10.82
C CYS A 42 -8.98 2.17 -11.98
N SER A 43 -9.60 3.35 -11.97
CA SER A 43 -9.34 4.37 -12.99
C SER A 43 -8.00 5.08 -12.75
N LEU A 44 -7.49 5.77 -13.77
CA LEU A 44 -6.33 6.65 -13.59
C LEU A 44 -6.60 7.69 -12.49
N LYS A 45 -7.85 8.18 -12.41
CA LYS A 45 -8.23 9.19 -11.42
C LYS A 45 -8.18 8.64 -9.99
N ASP A 46 -8.59 7.40 -9.79
CA ASP A 46 -8.51 6.73 -8.49
C ASP A 46 -7.04 6.58 -8.04
N ALA A 47 -6.16 6.23 -8.97
CA ALA A 47 -4.73 6.12 -8.71
C ALA A 47 -4.08 7.49 -8.39
N GLU A 48 -4.45 8.55 -9.09
CA GLU A 48 -4.03 9.92 -8.79
C GLU A 48 -4.46 10.36 -7.38
N ILE A 49 -5.73 10.13 -7.03
CA ILE A 49 -6.29 10.45 -5.71
C ILE A 49 -5.54 9.70 -4.61
N PHE A 50 -5.27 8.40 -4.82
CA PHE A 50 -4.49 7.61 -3.89
C PHE A 50 -3.08 8.20 -3.67
N ILE A 51 -2.38 8.52 -4.75
CA ILE A 51 -1.02 9.08 -4.71
C ILE A 51 -1.01 10.43 -3.99
N ASP A 52 -1.95 11.31 -4.32
CA ASP A 52 -2.11 12.62 -3.70
C ASP A 52 -2.37 12.50 -2.19
N ASN A 53 -3.25 11.57 -1.78
CA ASN A 53 -3.49 11.27 -0.36
C ASN A 53 -2.24 10.74 0.35
N CYS A 54 -1.40 9.94 -0.32
CA CYS A 54 -0.15 9.45 0.24
C CYS A 54 0.87 10.58 0.44
N MET A 55 1.00 11.47 -0.55
CA MET A 55 1.94 12.60 -0.49
C MET A 55 1.53 13.68 0.51
N LYS A 56 0.23 13.87 0.76
CA LYS A 56 -0.29 14.87 1.71
C LYS A 56 -0.08 14.49 3.18
N LYS A 57 0.12 13.22 3.50
CA LYS A 57 0.28 12.76 4.89
C LYS A 57 1.61 13.21 5.49
N LYS A 58 1.54 13.70 6.73
CA LYS A 58 2.69 14.10 7.56
C LYS A 58 2.62 13.38 8.91
N PRO A 59 3.55 12.46 9.22
CA PRO A 59 4.72 12.12 8.42
C PRO A 59 4.30 11.27 7.22
N GLN A 60 5.15 11.18 6.21
CA GLN A 60 4.88 10.29 5.10
C GLN A 60 4.94 8.84 5.61
N THR A 61 3.85 8.12 5.42
CA THR A 61 3.67 6.75 5.92
C THR A 61 3.54 5.73 4.81
N VAL A 62 3.31 6.16 3.57
CA VAL A 62 3.13 5.25 2.42
C VAL A 62 4.14 5.61 1.34
N PHE A 63 4.83 4.60 0.81
CA PHE A 63 5.93 4.73 -0.13
C PHE A 63 5.73 3.85 -1.35
N ALA A 64 6.27 4.29 -2.49
CA ALA A 64 6.36 3.51 -3.71
C ALA A 64 7.51 2.50 -3.61
N ILE A 65 7.28 1.27 -4.04
CA ILE A 65 8.30 0.23 -4.20
C ILE A 65 8.70 0.18 -5.67
N LEU A 66 9.97 0.43 -5.96
CA LEU A 66 10.52 0.31 -7.30
C LEU A 66 11.44 -0.91 -7.38
N PHE A 67 11.34 -1.62 -8.49
CA PHE A 67 12.29 -2.66 -8.91
C PHE A 67 12.79 -2.29 -10.29
N ASP A 68 14.10 -2.13 -10.45
CA ASP A 68 14.73 -1.68 -11.71
C ASP A 68 14.09 -0.39 -12.25
N LYS A 69 13.89 0.59 -11.36
CA LYS A 69 13.27 1.91 -11.62
C LYS A 69 11.79 1.87 -12.01
N GLU A 70 11.16 0.70 -12.04
CA GLU A 70 9.74 0.55 -12.35
C GLU A 70 8.91 0.36 -11.08
N LEU A 71 7.77 1.05 -10.98
CA LEU A 71 6.84 0.87 -9.89
C LEU A 71 6.30 -0.58 -9.87
N ARG A 72 6.45 -1.25 -8.72
CA ARG A 72 5.95 -2.61 -8.49
C ARG A 72 4.92 -2.70 -7.37
N GLY A 73 4.74 -1.66 -6.57
CA GLY A 73 3.71 -1.62 -5.55
C GLY A 73 3.88 -0.47 -4.58
N SER A 74 3.24 -0.62 -3.41
CA SER A 74 3.32 0.32 -2.31
C SER A 74 3.60 -0.41 -1.00
N ILE A 75 4.23 0.30 -0.06
CA ILE A 75 4.38 -0.16 1.33
C ILE A 75 3.93 0.94 2.27
N GLY A 76 3.17 0.57 3.31
CA GLY A 76 2.65 1.49 4.32
C GLY A 76 3.18 1.16 5.71
N LEU A 77 3.53 2.19 6.45
CA LEU A 77 3.92 2.16 7.86
C LEU A 77 2.74 2.65 8.70
N PHE A 78 2.25 1.78 9.56
CA PHE A 78 1.11 2.06 10.43
C PHE A 78 1.52 1.78 11.87
N LYS A 79 1.14 2.66 12.81
CA LYS A 79 1.41 2.42 14.23
C LYS A 79 0.49 1.29 14.66
N LYS A 80 1.08 0.22 15.20
CA LYS A 80 0.33 -0.82 15.89
C LYS A 80 -0.26 -0.20 17.15
N GLU A 81 -1.59 -0.18 17.25
CA GLU A 81 -2.27 0.42 18.39
C GLU A 81 -2.50 -0.60 19.49
N ASP A 82 -3.00 -1.78 19.12
CA ASP A 82 -3.42 -2.78 20.09
C ASP A 82 -3.39 -4.20 19.50
N VAL A 83 -3.44 -5.19 20.38
CA VAL A 83 -3.68 -6.60 20.06
C VAL A 83 -4.76 -7.12 21.00
N PHE A 84 -5.88 -7.54 20.44
CA PHE A 84 -6.91 -8.21 21.20
C PHE A 84 -6.77 -9.73 21.03
N ASP A 85 -6.45 -10.44 22.11
CA ASP A 85 -6.37 -11.91 22.12
C ASP A 85 -7.75 -12.51 21.84
N LYS A 86 -7.84 -13.42 20.87
CA LYS A 86 -9.07 -14.19 20.56
C LYS A 86 -10.35 -13.35 20.40
N ALA A 87 -10.23 -12.13 19.88
CA ALA A 87 -11.37 -11.20 19.80
C ALA A 87 -12.30 -11.42 18.60
N VAL A 88 -11.89 -12.15 17.58
CA VAL A 88 -12.68 -12.40 16.36
C VAL A 88 -12.94 -13.88 16.18
N TYR A 89 -14.19 -14.29 15.94
CA TYR A 89 -14.51 -15.68 15.57
C TYR A 89 -14.64 -15.81 14.05
N LYS A 90 -13.75 -16.58 13.43
CA LYS A 90 -13.74 -16.80 11.98
C LYS A 90 -13.38 -18.26 11.67
N ASN A 91 -14.11 -18.88 10.74
CA ASN A 91 -13.86 -20.26 10.28
C ASN A 91 -13.75 -21.28 11.42
N GLY A 92 -14.61 -21.19 12.43
CA GLY A 92 -14.66 -22.15 13.54
C GLY A 92 -13.60 -21.93 14.64
N LYS A 93 -12.84 -20.83 14.60
CA LYS A 93 -11.77 -20.54 15.55
C LYS A 93 -11.82 -19.08 16.00
N PHE A 94 -11.45 -18.83 17.26
CA PHE A 94 -11.10 -17.50 17.70
C PHE A 94 -9.69 -17.14 17.19
N VAL A 95 -9.55 -15.93 16.66
CA VAL A 95 -8.29 -15.36 16.16
C VAL A 95 -8.06 -13.99 16.79
N ASP A 96 -6.80 -13.60 16.90
CA ASP A 96 -6.42 -12.31 17.44
C ASP A 96 -6.79 -11.19 16.47
N GLU A 97 -7.18 -10.04 17.03
CA GLU A 97 -7.41 -8.83 16.26
C GLU A 97 -6.18 -7.91 16.40
N ILE A 98 -5.49 -7.67 15.29
CA ILE A 98 -4.39 -6.69 15.24
C ILE A 98 -4.93 -5.37 14.71
N ARG A 99 -4.94 -4.32 15.55
CA ARG A 99 -5.36 -2.98 15.15
C ARG A 99 -4.16 -2.10 14.82
N PHE A 100 -4.27 -1.41 13.69
CA PHE A 100 -3.29 -0.44 13.21
C PHE A 100 -3.97 0.89 12.97
N ALA A 101 -3.36 2.00 13.43
CA ALA A 101 -3.74 3.34 13.04
C ALA A 101 -2.80 3.94 12.01
N LEU A 102 -3.36 4.85 11.23
CA LEU A 102 -2.60 5.81 10.45
C LEU A 102 -1.76 6.68 11.39
N ILE A 103 -0.44 6.72 11.16
CA ILE A 103 0.44 7.63 11.88
C ILE A 103 0.15 9.04 11.37
N ASN A 104 -0.52 9.84 12.20
CA ASN A 104 -0.68 11.27 12.01
C ASN A 104 0.14 11.93 13.12
N THR A 105 1.28 12.55 12.80
CA THR A 105 2.02 13.29 13.83
C THR A 105 1.31 14.63 14.04
N PRO A 106 0.95 14.99 15.28
CA PRO A 106 0.54 16.36 15.56
C PRO A 106 1.69 17.33 15.19
N LYS A 107 1.31 18.49 14.65
CA LYS A 107 2.22 19.57 14.26
C LYS A 107 2.95 20.16 15.46
#